data_AF-A0A952FNN6-F1
#
_entry.id   AF-A0A952FNN6-F1
#
_cell.length_a   1.000
_cell.length_b   1.000
_cell.length_c   1.000
_cell.angle_alpha   90.00
_cell.angle_beta   90.00
_cell.angle_gamma   90.00
#
_symmetry.space_group_name_H-M   'P 1'
#
loop_
_entity.id
_entity.type
_entity.pdbx_description
1 polymer ?
#
loop_
_entity_poly.entity_id
_entity_poly.type
_entity_poly.pdbx_seq_one_letter_code
_entity_poly.pdbx_strand_id
1 'polypeptide(L)' 'MAEKAQPGATGGDADAESGSVGDDNRGRALVALEIMRRRGLIDPATYEARRKEIEQS' A
#
# COMPACT_ATOMS: atom_id res chain seq x y z
N MET A 1 -20.29 -13.72 -43.65
CA MET A 1 -19.09 -13.83 -42.80
C MET A 1 -18.36 -12.50 -42.89
N ALA A 2 -18.40 -11.71 -41.83
CA ALA A 2 -17.70 -10.42 -41.76
C ALA A 2 -16.90 -10.42 -40.46
N GLU A 3 -15.59 -10.41 -40.61
CA GLU A 3 -14.61 -10.40 -39.54
C GLU A 3 -14.48 -9.01 -38.89
N LYS A 4 -13.93 -9.06 -37.67
CA LYS A 4 -13.34 -7.98 -36.86
C LYS A 4 -14.29 -7.28 -35.89
N ALA A 5 -14.61 -8.03 -34.82
CA ALA A 5 -14.76 -7.42 -33.51
C ALA A 5 -13.42 -6.78 -33.10
N GLN A 6 -13.35 -5.45 -33.15
CA GLN A 6 -12.31 -4.70 -32.44
C GLN A 6 -12.64 -4.82 -30.95
N PRO A 7 -11.78 -5.38 -30.09
CA PRO A 7 -11.93 -5.16 -28.67
C PRO A 7 -11.68 -3.68 -28.45
N GLY A 8 -12.76 -2.96 -28.12
CA GLY A 8 -12.67 -1.61 -27.61
C GLY A 8 -11.64 -1.60 -26.50
N ALA A 9 -10.71 -0.65 -26.59
CA ALA A 9 -9.80 -0.34 -25.52
C ALA A 9 -10.64 -0.19 -24.25
N THR A 10 -10.53 -1.15 -23.33
CA THR A 10 -10.89 -0.95 -21.94
C THR A 10 -9.85 0.03 -21.42
N GLY A 11 -10.03 1.31 -21.79
CA GLY A 11 -9.53 2.44 -21.04
C GLY A 11 -10.25 2.37 -19.72
N GLY A 12 -9.71 1.56 -18.82
CA GLY A 12 -9.91 1.80 -17.41
C GLY A 12 -9.38 3.20 -17.20
N ASP A 13 -10.29 4.15 -17.09
CA ASP A 13 -10.19 5.21 -16.09
C ASP A 13 -9.81 4.53 -14.77
N ALA A 14 -8.51 4.23 -14.62
CA ALA A 14 -7.87 4.26 -13.33
C ALA A 14 -7.93 5.74 -12.95
N ASP A 15 -9.08 6.10 -12.39
CA ASP A 15 -9.33 7.33 -11.67
C ASP A 15 -8.05 7.67 -10.93
N ALA A 16 -7.46 8.78 -11.35
CA ALA A 16 -6.17 9.22 -10.91
C ALA A 16 -6.29 9.71 -9.46
N GLU A 17 -6.44 8.79 -8.51
CA GLU A 17 -5.97 9.00 -7.14
C GLU A 17 -4.44 8.91 -7.15
N SER A 18 -3.83 9.86 -7.87
CA SER A 18 -2.42 10.21 -7.75
C SER A 18 -2.20 11.03 -6.48
N GLY A 19 -2.70 10.52 -5.35
CA GLY A 19 -2.10 10.77 -4.05
C GLY A 19 -0.97 9.76 -3.94
N SER A 20 0.26 10.25 -3.84
CA SER A 20 1.49 9.52 -3.52
C SER A 20 1.29 8.18 -2.80
N VAL A 21 1.01 7.11 -3.56
CA VAL A 21 0.73 5.75 -3.05
C VAL A 21 1.87 5.25 -2.16
N GLY A 22 3.09 5.73 -2.39
CA GLY A 22 4.28 5.44 -1.56
C GLY A 22 4.18 6.01 -0.13
N ASP A 23 3.87 7.29 0.02
CA ASP A 23 3.76 7.95 1.34
C ASP A 23 2.56 7.43 2.14
N ASP A 24 1.43 7.18 1.46
CA ASP A 24 0.24 6.61 2.08
C ASP A 24 0.48 5.17 2.58
N ASN A 25 1.24 4.36 1.83
CA ASN A 25 1.53 2.99 2.21
C ASN A 25 2.48 2.93 3.42
N ARG A 26 3.48 3.81 3.48
CA ARG A 26 4.37 3.96 4.64
C ARG A 26 3.59 4.38 5.89
N GLY A 27 2.73 5.39 5.78
CA GLY A 27 1.88 5.83 6.89
C GLY A 27 0.98 4.71 7.42
N ARG A 28 0.33 3.96 6.53
CA ARG A 28 -0.51 2.80 6.89
C ARG A 28 0.28 1.70 7.59
N ALA A 29 1.50 1.40 7.12
CA ALA A 29 2.37 0.41 7.74
C ALA A 29 2.79 0.80 9.16
N LEU A 30 3.13 2.08 9.40
CA LEU A 30 3.46 2.58 10.74
C LEU A 30 2.26 2.50 11.70
N VAL A 31 1.06 2.82 11.22
CA VAL A 31 -0.18 2.71 12.02
C VAL A 31 -0.45 1.25 12.41
N ALA A 32 -0.33 0.31 11.47
CA ALA A 32 -0.49 -1.11 11.75
C ALA A 32 0.53 -1.60 12.80
N LEU A 33 1.78 -1.15 12.68
CA LEU A 33 2.86 -1.49 13.60
C LEU A 33 2.60 -0.99 15.04
N GLU A 34 2.09 0.23 15.19
CA GLU A 34 1.69 0.78 16.49
C GLU A 34 0.51 0.02 17.10
N ILE A 35 -0.48 -0.40 16.30
CA ILE A 35 -1.59 -1.23 16.78
C ILE A 35 -1.08 -2.58 17.28
N MET A 36 -0.15 -3.22 16.55
CA MET A 36 0.44 -4.50 16.95
C MET A 36 1.19 -4.38 18.28
N ARG A 37 1.97 -3.31 18.47
CA ARG A 37 2.66 -3.03 19.74
C ARG A 37 1.68 -2.84 20.90
N ARG A 38 0.64 -2.00 20.71
CA ARG A 38 -0.38 -1.73 21.75
C ARG A 38 -1.15 -2.97 22.17
N ARG A 39 -1.36 -3.90 21.25
CA ARG A 39 -2.02 -5.19 21.50
C ARG A 39 -1.09 -6.25 22.08
N GLY A 40 0.20 -5.96 22.23
CA GLY A 40 1.20 -6.92 22.68
C GLY A 40 1.46 -8.06 21.68
N LEU A 41 1.14 -7.85 20.41
CA LEU A 41 1.38 -8.84 19.33
C LEU A 41 2.84 -8.87 18.88
N ILE A 42 3.57 -7.79 19.13
CA ILE A 42 5.00 -7.66 18.91
C ILE A 42 5.66 -7.08 20.16
N ASP A 43 6.88 -7.50 20.41
CA ASP A 43 7.72 -6.94 21.46
C ASP A 43 8.27 -5.54 21.07
N PRO A 44 8.69 -4.72 22.04
CA PRO A 44 9.20 -3.38 21.77
C PRO A 44 10.42 -3.34 20.84
N ALA A 45 11.28 -4.38 20.85
CA ALA A 45 12.47 -4.41 20.01
C ALA A 45 12.09 -4.66 18.54
N THR A 46 11.15 -5.58 18.30
CA THR A 46 10.57 -5.82 16.97
C THR A 46 9.87 -4.58 16.41
N TYR A 47 9.14 -3.83 17.25
CA TYR A 47 8.54 -2.56 16.84
C TYR A 47 9.60 -1.56 16.34
N GLU A 48 10.66 -1.32 17.11
CA GLU A 48 11.69 -0.34 16.72
C GLU A 48 12.47 -0.76 15.47
N ALA A 49 12.74 -2.06 15.29
CA ALA A 49 13.38 -2.57 14.08
C ALA A 49 12.51 -2.35 12.83
N ARG A 50 11.25 -2.80 12.89
CA ARG A 50 10.27 -2.65 11.80
C ARG A 50 9.98 -1.19 11.46
N ARG A 51 9.91 -0.33 12.48
CA ARG A 51 9.68 1.10 12.30
C ARG A 51 10.81 1.73 11.49
N LYS A 52 12.07 1.42 11.82
CA LYS A 52 13.24 1.93 11.09
C LYS A 52 13.28 1.43 9.64
N GLU A 53 12.96 0.16 9.40
CA GLU A 53 12.86 -0.40 8.05
C GLU A 53 11.83 0.37 7.20
N ILE A 54 10.64 0.60 7.75
CA ILE A 54 9.57 1.35 7.09
C ILE A 54 9.93 2.83 6.92
N GLU A 55 10.68 3.42 7.86
CA GLU A 55 11.09 4.81 7.79
C GLU A 55 12.21 5.10 6.79
N GLN A 56 13.02 4.08 6.46
CA GLN A 56 14.14 4.14 5.51
C GLN A 56 13.78 3.63 4.11
N SER A 57 12.58 3.06 3.95
CA SER A 57 12.01 2.66 2.66
C SER A 57 11.32 3.83 1.98
#